data_AF-A0A1M7XW92-F1
#
_entry.id   AF-A0A1M7XW92-F1
#
_cell.length_a   1.000
_cell.length_b   1.000
_cell.length_c   1.000
_cell.angle_alpha   90.00
_cell.angle_beta   90.00
_cell.angle_gamma   90.00
#
_symmetry.space_group_name_H-M   'P 1'
#
loop_
_entity.id
_entity.type
_entity.pdbx_description
1 polymer ?
#
loop_
_entity_poly.entity_id
_entity_poly.type
_entity_poly.pdbx_seq_one_letter_code
_entity_poly.pdbx_strand_id
1 'polypeptide(L)'
;MDLVDLIAEKRFVGQEFLTWLWFKSDERGGSVELPGKGDIIVVFEKHMLLEYGEGESNEKCICSGLQTELQEARTGLKMGKKLEQARIQLVLGDYEYNFTLAGAMMEFRNVKLPKTAGTEQEERDNPEAVEGMILERIFLFDELVRTVNELFRMFLEIRVGEAWRDELARVRDWIHAPSHLIGEE
;
A
#
# COMPACT_ATOMS: atom_id res chain seq x y z
N MET A 1 0.48 0.33 29.99
CA MET A 1 0.81 0.25 28.57
C MET A 1 0.58 1.62 27.99
N ASP A 2 1.63 2.29 27.58
CA ASP A 2 1.51 3.61 26.96
C ASP A 2 1.23 3.46 25.45
N LEU A 3 1.10 4.59 24.74
CA LEU A 3 0.81 4.59 23.30
C LEU A 3 1.95 3.94 22.49
N VAL A 4 3.20 4.10 22.92
CA VAL A 4 4.37 3.56 22.22
C VAL A 4 4.38 2.04 22.32
N ASP A 5 4.08 1.50 23.52
CA ASP A 5 3.92 0.07 23.73
C ASP A 5 2.83 -0.51 22.83
N LEU A 6 1.68 0.17 22.72
CA LEU A 6 0.55 -0.30 21.92
C LEU A 6 0.89 -0.31 20.42
N ILE A 7 1.57 0.73 19.94
CA ILE A 7 2.04 0.78 18.54
C ILE A 7 3.01 -0.36 18.28
N ALA A 8 3.99 -0.57 19.15
CA ALA A 8 4.97 -1.64 19.00
C ALA A 8 4.31 -3.03 18.97
N GLU A 9 3.34 -3.28 19.87
CA GLU A 9 2.62 -4.55 19.95
C GLU A 9 1.69 -4.79 18.74
N LYS A 10 1.09 -3.74 18.18
CA LYS A 10 0.09 -3.85 17.11
C LYS A 10 0.61 -3.55 15.70
N ARG A 11 1.89 -3.18 15.56
CA ARG A 11 2.51 -2.86 14.26
C ARG A 11 2.36 -3.97 13.21
N PHE A 12 2.28 -5.23 13.65
CA PHE A 12 2.09 -6.38 12.76
C PHE A 12 0.82 -6.26 11.92
N VAL A 13 -0.23 -5.58 12.41
CA VAL A 13 -1.51 -5.44 11.69
C VAL A 13 -1.33 -4.69 10.38
N GLY A 14 -0.53 -3.62 10.37
CA GLY A 14 -0.25 -2.89 9.14
C GLY A 14 0.69 -3.63 8.19
N GLN A 15 1.59 -4.46 8.70
CA GLN A 15 2.44 -5.35 7.88
C GLN A 15 1.63 -6.48 7.22
N GLU A 16 0.71 -7.09 7.98
CA GLU A 16 -0.26 -8.06 7.44
C GLU A 16 -1.16 -7.41 6.40
N PHE A 17 -1.64 -6.18 6.65
CA PHE A 17 -2.43 -5.41 5.70
C PHE A 17 -1.68 -5.16 4.39
N LEU A 18 -0.43 -4.69 4.43
CA LEU A 18 0.37 -4.48 3.22
C LEU A 18 0.54 -5.77 2.41
N THR A 19 0.83 -6.87 3.11
CA THR A 19 1.01 -8.19 2.46
C THR A 19 -0.30 -8.66 1.82
N TRP A 20 -1.42 -8.52 2.53
CA TRP A 20 -2.74 -8.88 2.03
C TRP A 20 -3.17 -7.99 0.86
N LEU A 21 -2.95 -6.68 0.93
CA LEU A 21 -3.32 -5.75 -0.13
C LEU A 21 -2.52 -6.04 -1.42
N TRP A 22 -1.24 -6.38 -1.30
CA TRP A 22 -0.43 -6.81 -2.44
C TRP A 22 -1.00 -8.08 -3.06
N PHE A 23 -1.34 -9.08 -2.24
CA PHE A 23 -2.03 -10.28 -2.69
C PHE A 23 -3.31 -9.94 -3.46
N LYS A 24 -4.23 -9.15 -2.89
CA LYS A 24 -5.51 -8.79 -3.54
C LYS A 24 -5.32 -8.11 -4.89
N SER A 25 -4.33 -7.22 -4.97
CA SER A 25 -3.96 -6.55 -6.20
C SER A 25 -3.48 -7.56 -7.26
N ASP A 26 -2.57 -8.47 -6.89
CA ASP A 26 -2.00 -9.45 -7.82
C ASP A 26 -3.06 -10.45 -8.32
N GLU A 27 -4.05 -10.81 -7.49
CA GLU A 27 -5.16 -11.71 -7.88
C GLU A 27 -5.95 -11.21 -9.10
N ARG A 28 -5.97 -9.89 -9.34
CA ARG A 28 -6.74 -9.27 -10.43
C ARG A 28 -5.87 -8.34 -11.27
N GLY A 29 -4.58 -8.64 -11.40
CA GLY A 29 -3.68 -7.95 -12.32
C GLY A 29 -3.49 -6.46 -12.00
N GLY A 30 -3.44 -6.09 -10.73
CA GLY A 30 -3.28 -4.72 -10.26
C GLY A 30 -4.58 -4.03 -9.85
N SER A 31 -5.73 -4.70 -9.95
CA SER A 31 -7.03 -4.15 -9.54
C SER A 31 -7.51 -4.70 -8.20
N VAL A 32 -8.24 -3.90 -7.43
CA VAL A 32 -8.94 -4.32 -6.20
C VAL A 32 -10.37 -3.82 -6.28
N GLU A 33 -11.35 -4.69 -6.01
CA GLU A 33 -12.75 -4.28 -5.88
C GLU A 33 -12.94 -3.64 -4.51
N LEU A 34 -13.25 -2.36 -4.47
CA LEU A 34 -13.52 -1.61 -3.25
C LEU A 34 -15.04 -1.43 -3.10
N PRO A 35 -15.68 -2.00 -2.06
CA PRO A 35 -17.13 -1.89 -1.88
C PRO A 35 -17.61 -0.45 -1.92
N GLY A 36 -18.63 -0.19 -2.76
CA GLY A 36 -19.20 1.15 -2.95
C GLY A 36 -18.43 2.07 -3.91
N LYS A 37 -17.17 1.77 -4.25
CA LYS A 37 -16.36 2.52 -5.23
C LYS A 37 -16.09 1.75 -6.53
N GLY A 38 -16.23 0.43 -6.51
CA GLY A 38 -15.96 -0.44 -7.67
C GLY A 38 -14.48 -0.80 -7.79
N ASP A 39 -14.04 -1.13 -9.00
CA ASP A 39 -12.66 -1.51 -9.26
C ASP A 39 -11.74 -0.29 -9.24
N ILE A 40 -10.72 -0.34 -8.38
CA ILE A 40 -9.62 0.63 -8.32
C ILE A 40 -8.32 -0.06 -8.72
N ILE A 41 -7.33 0.73 -9.16
CA ILE A 41 -5.98 0.22 -9.41
C ILE A 41 -5.16 0.42 -8.14
N VAL A 42 -4.47 -0.63 -7.71
CA VAL A 42 -3.51 -0.61 -6.60
C VAL A 42 -2.30 -1.40 -7.04
N VAL A 43 -1.26 -0.76 -7.54
CA VAL A 43 -0.05 -1.44 -8.04
C VAL A 43 1.09 -1.23 -7.06
N PHE A 44 1.70 -2.33 -6.64
CA PHE A 44 2.91 -2.31 -5.83
C PHE A 44 4.13 -2.15 -6.75
N GLU A 45 4.87 -1.06 -6.58
CA GLU A 45 6.08 -0.78 -7.35
C GLU A 45 7.29 -1.61 -6.86
N LYS A 46 8.36 -1.64 -7.67
CA LYS A 46 9.63 -2.36 -7.45
C LYS A 46 10.52 -1.73 -6.36
N HIS A 47 9.93 -1.25 -5.27
CA HIS A 47 10.65 -0.71 -4.12
C HIS A 47 9.92 -1.09 -2.83
N MET A 48 10.37 -2.16 -2.20
CA MET A 48 9.80 -2.71 -0.97
C MET A 48 10.86 -2.84 0.12
N LEU A 49 10.45 -2.63 1.36
CA LEU A 49 11.25 -2.91 2.54
C LEU A 49 10.62 -4.09 3.29
N LEU A 50 11.39 -5.14 3.53
CA LEU A 50 11.02 -6.24 4.40
C LEU A 50 11.85 -6.22 5.68
N GLU A 51 11.27 -6.66 6.78
CA GLU A 51 11.96 -6.81 8.06
C GLU A 51 11.87 -8.24 8.60
N TYR A 52 12.86 -8.64 9.40
CA TYR A 52 12.88 -9.88 10.16
C TYR A 52 13.40 -9.61 11.58
N GLY A 53 12.87 -10.32 12.58
CA GLY A 53 13.27 -10.15 13.97
C GLY A 53 12.68 -8.92 14.67
N GLU A 54 12.96 -8.81 15.97
CA GLU A 54 12.46 -7.74 16.84
C GLU A 54 13.62 -7.17 17.70
N GLY A 55 13.48 -5.91 18.12
CA GLY A 55 14.46 -5.25 18.98
C GLY A 55 15.86 -5.20 18.35
N GLU A 56 16.86 -5.66 19.09
CA GLU A 56 18.28 -5.69 18.65
C GLU A 56 18.56 -6.69 17.52
N SER A 57 17.62 -7.61 17.24
CA SER A 57 17.71 -8.59 16.15
C SER A 57 16.99 -8.16 14.87
N ASN A 58 16.55 -6.90 14.77
CA ASN A 58 15.84 -6.40 13.60
C ASN A 58 16.78 -6.26 12.40
N GLU A 59 16.55 -7.09 11.39
CA GLU A 59 17.23 -7.03 10.10
C GLU A 59 16.28 -6.46 9.04
N LYS A 60 16.79 -5.54 8.21
CA LYS A 60 16.05 -4.90 7.14
C LYS A 60 16.62 -5.27 5.78
N CYS A 61 15.74 -5.58 4.84
CA CYS A 61 16.07 -5.94 3.47
C CYS A 61 15.28 -5.05 2.53
N ILE A 62 15.99 -4.28 1.70
CA ILE A 62 15.38 -3.46 0.65
C ILE A 62 15.42 -4.27 -0.64
N CYS A 63 14.27 -4.45 -1.27
CA CYS A 63 14.12 -5.00 -2.61
C CYS A 63 13.89 -3.84 -3.59
N SER A 64 14.92 -3.47 -4.35
CA SER A 64 14.87 -2.40 -5.37
C SER A 64 15.79 -2.75 -6.57
N GLY A 65 15.39 -2.43 -7.81
CA GLY A 65 16.15 -2.82 -9.01
C GLY A 65 15.36 -3.00 -10.31
N LEU A 66 15.97 -3.65 -11.32
CA LEU A 66 15.35 -4.06 -12.59
C LEU A 66 14.86 -5.54 -12.59
N GLN A 67 13.53 -5.69 -12.65
CA GLN A 67 12.74 -6.85 -13.13
C GLN A 67 12.47 -8.01 -12.16
N THR A 68 13.26 -8.23 -11.10
CA THR A 68 13.08 -9.41 -10.20
C THR A 68 12.70 -9.06 -8.75
N GLU A 69 12.41 -7.80 -8.45
CA GLU A 69 12.28 -7.28 -7.06
C GLU A 69 11.05 -7.81 -6.34
N LEU A 70 9.94 -7.92 -7.07
CA LEU A 70 8.69 -8.49 -6.55
C LEU A 70 8.87 -9.98 -6.22
N GLN A 71 9.75 -10.68 -6.95
CA GLN A 71 10.09 -12.07 -6.68
C GLN A 71 11.01 -12.20 -5.45
N GLU A 72 11.99 -11.30 -5.30
CA GLU A 72 12.84 -11.24 -4.09
C GLU A 72 12.01 -10.93 -2.84
N ALA A 73 11.09 -9.97 -2.94
CA ALA A 73 10.16 -9.64 -1.86
C ALA A 73 9.26 -10.83 -1.50
N ARG A 74 8.67 -11.53 -2.49
CA ARG A 74 7.91 -12.78 -2.24
C ARG A 74 8.78 -13.88 -1.64
N THR A 75 10.05 -13.97 -2.03
CA THR A 75 11.01 -14.91 -1.42
C THR A 75 11.30 -14.54 0.02
N GLY A 76 11.44 -13.25 0.33
CA GLY A 76 11.53 -12.77 1.71
C GLY A 76 10.31 -13.14 2.55
N LEU A 77 9.09 -13.00 2.00
CA LEU A 77 7.86 -13.46 2.67
C LEU A 77 7.89 -14.97 2.93
N LYS A 78 8.36 -15.80 1.98
CA LYS A 78 8.56 -17.26 2.18
C LYS A 78 9.51 -17.57 3.33
N MET A 79 10.52 -16.73 3.56
CA MET A 79 11.50 -16.86 4.64
C MET A 79 10.99 -16.28 5.98
N GLY A 80 9.74 -15.84 6.06
CA GLY A 80 9.15 -15.29 7.28
C GLY A 80 9.46 -13.81 7.52
N LYS A 81 10.04 -13.10 6.55
CA LYS A 81 10.16 -11.64 6.61
C LYS A 81 8.77 -11.01 6.45
N LYS A 82 8.56 -9.86 7.07
CA LYS A 82 7.31 -9.09 7.00
C LYS A 82 7.49 -7.89 6.08
N LEU A 83 6.47 -7.57 5.28
CA LEU A 83 6.49 -6.39 4.43
C LEU A 83 6.28 -5.14 5.29
N GLU A 84 7.33 -4.33 5.45
CA GLU A 84 7.36 -3.16 6.31
C GLU A 84 7.02 -1.88 5.56
N GLN A 85 7.47 -1.74 4.31
CA GLN A 85 7.12 -0.60 3.47
C GLN A 85 6.94 -1.02 2.02
N ALA A 86 6.00 -0.38 1.33
CA ALA A 86 5.81 -0.54 -0.10
C ALA A 86 5.52 0.80 -0.77
N ARG A 87 6.09 0.99 -1.95
CA ARG A 87 5.68 2.06 -2.86
C ARG A 87 4.47 1.59 -3.68
N ILE A 88 3.43 2.40 -3.71
CA ILE A 88 2.11 2.06 -4.25
C ILE A 88 1.68 3.17 -5.20
N GLN A 89 1.24 2.75 -6.40
CA GLN A 89 0.42 3.55 -7.28
C GLN A 89 -1.04 3.18 -7.03
N LEU A 90 -1.88 4.18 -6.77
CA LEU A 90 -3.32 4.00 -6.60
C LEU A 90 -4.06 4.87 -7.63
N VAL A 91 -4.97 4.26 -8.39
CA VAL A 91 -5.85 5.00 -9.32
C VAL A 91 -7.30 4.81 -8.90
N LEU A 92 -7.97 5.92 -8.61
CA LEU A 92 -9.39 5.98 -8.27
C LEU A 92 -10.08 7.00 -9.20
N GLY A 93 -10.89 6.50 -10.13
CA GLY A 93 -11.45 7.34 -11.19
C GLY A 93 -10.32 7.99 -11.99
N ASP A 94 -10.33 9.33 -12.07
CA ASP A 94 -9.31 10.12 -12.77
C ASP A 94 -8.11 10.50 -11.88
N TYR A 95 -8.12 10.11 -10.60
CA TYR A 95 -7.08 10.47 -9.65
C TYR A 95 -6.02 9.38 -9.54
N GLU A 96 -4.79 9.70 -9.96
CA GLU A 96 -3.61 8.86 -9.78
C GLU A 96 -2.73 9.39 -8.63
N TYR A 97 -2.55 8.56 -7.61
CA TYR A 97 -1.69 8.79 -6.47
C TYR A 97 -0.45 7.90 -6.54
N ASN A 98 0.70 8.44 -6.16
CA ASN A 98 1.91 7.65 -5.96
C ASN A 98 2.45 7.95 -4.56
N PHE A 99 2.60 6.94 -3.71
CA PHE A 99 3.04 7.13 -2.33
C PHE A 99 3.79 5.91 -1.81
N THR A 100 4.42 6.04 -0.65
CA THR A 100 4.97 4.90 0.12
C THR A 100 4.16 4.76 1.39
N LEU A 101 3.70 3.54 1.68
CA LEU A 101 3.04 3.23 2.95
C LEU A 101 3.98 2.42 3.82
N ALA A 102 4.22 2.88 5.05
CA ALA A 102 4.93 2.14 6.08
C ALA A 102 3.92 1.40 6.97
N GLY A 103 3.90 0.07 6.90
CA GLY A 103 2.91 -0.79 7.54
C GLY A 103 2.91 -0.64 9.05
N ALA A 104 4.07 -0.72 9.71
CA ALA A 104 4.14 -0.68 11.17
C ALA A 104 3.47 0.56 11.81
N MET A 105 3.60 1.71 11.16
CA MET A 105 3.09 3.00 11.65
C MET A 105 1.85 3.49 10.89
N MET A 106 1.40 2.77 9.85
CA MET A 106 0.40 3.23 8.89
C MET A 106 0.70 4.64 8.34
N GLU A 107 1.97 4.90 8.08
CA GLU A 107 2.48 6.22 7.73
C GLU A 107 2.59 6.39 6.21
N PHE A 108 2.02 7.48 5.69
CA PHE A 108 2.18 7.90 4.30
C PHE A 108 3.47 8.70 4.13
N ARG A 109 4.32 8.27 3.19
CA ARG A 109 5.57 8.92 2.84
C ARG A 109 5.63 9.19 1.34
N ASN A 110 6.39 10.21 0.93
CA ASN A 110 6.65 10.54 -0.47
C ASN A 110 5.37 10.68 -1.32
N VAL A 111 4.29 11.20 -0.73
CA VAL A 111 2.99 11.31 -1.41
C VAL A 111 3.09 12.31 -2.57
N LYS A 112 2.84 11.82 -3.78
CA LYS A 112 2.58 12.60 -4.98
C LYS A 112 1.08 12.56 -5.23
N LEU A 113 0.45 13.72 -5.12
CA LEU A 113 -0.96 13.89 -5.44
C LEU A 113 -1.17 13.89 -6.97
N PRO A 114 -2.40 13.60 -7.43
CA PRO A 114 -2.79 13.76 -8.82
C PRO A 114 -2.44 15.15 -9.35
N LYS A 115 -2.07 15.21 -10.62
CA LYS A 115 -1.96 16.49 -11.33
C LYS A 115 -3.36 17.00 -11.62
N THR A 116 -3.65 18.22 -11.19
CA THR A 116 -4.91 18.92 -11.43
C THR A 116 -4.67 20.21 -12.19
N ALA A 117 -5.71 20.79 -12.78
CA ALA A 117 -5.63 22.08 -13.47
C ALA A 117 -5.04 23.18 -12.56
N GLY A 118 -5.36 23.15 -11.25
CA GLY A 118 -4.80 24.07 -10.26
C GLY A 118 -3.30 23.92 -10.08
N THR A 119 -2.75 22.69 -10.14
CA THR A 119 -1.30 22.47 -10.07
C THR A 119 -0.52 22.85 -11.32
N GLU A 120 -1.21 23.05 -12.46
CA GLU A 120 -0.62 23.36 -13.76
C GLU A 120 -0.64 24.86 -14.11
N GLN A 121 -1.41 25.69 -13.38
CA GLN A 121 -1.54 27.11 -13.66
C GLN A 121 -0.47 27.98 -12.99
N GLU A 122 0.09 28.92 -13.76
CA GLU A 122 1.06 29.95 -13.34
C GLU A 122 0.39 31.15 -12.64
N GLU A 123 -0.84 31.02 -12.13
CA GLU A 123 -1.57 32.11 -11.45
C GLU A 123 -1.25 32.17 -9.94
N ARG A 124 0.02 31.97 -9.57
CA ARG A 124 0.47 31.99 -8.16
C ARG A 124 0.37 33.38 -7.51
N ASP A 125 0.16 34.42 -8.32
CA ASP A 125 0.06 35.80 -7.86
C ASP A 125 -1.38 36.21 -7.48
N ASN A 126 -2.38 35.36 -7.74
CA ASN A 126 -3.78 35.59 -7.35
C ASN A 126 -4.10 34.85 -6.02
N PRO A 127 -4.41 35.57 -4.91
CA PRO A 127 -4.73 34.95 -3.62
C PRO A 127 -5.90 33.95 -3.67
N GLU A 128 -6.92 34.21 -4.48
CA GLU A 128 -8.10 33.32 -4.61
C GLU A 128 -7.74 32.02 -5.33
N ALA A 129 -6.88 32.10 -6.36
CA ALA A 129 -6.36 30.92 -7.06
C ALA A 129 -5.51 30.06 -6.11
N VAL A 130 -4.69 30.70 -5.26
CA VAL A 130 -3.90 30.02 -4.24
C VAL A 130 -4.78 29.32 -3.21
N GLU A 131 -5.85 29.96 -2.74
CA GLU A 131 -6.80 29.32 -1.81
C GLU A 131 -7.47 28.09 -2.45
N GLY A 132 -7.94 28.21 -3.69
CA GLY A 132 -8.52 27.09 -4.45
C GLY A 132 -7.56 25.90 -4.57
N MET A 133 -6.29 26.14 -4.93
CA MET A 133 -5.26 25.10 -4.99
C MET A 133 -5.03 24.41 -3.64
N ILE A 134 -5.04 25.17 -2.53
CA ILE A 134 -4.86 24.59 -1.19
C ILE A 134 -6.02 23.68 -0.83
N LEU A 135 -7.26 24.12 -1.06
CA LEU A 135 -8.46 23.33 -0.78
C LEU A 135 -8.51 22.05 -1.62
N GLU A 136 -8.14 22.14 -2.89
CA GLU A 136 -8.04 20.96 -3.77
C GLU A 136 -7.00 19.96 -3.25
N ARG A 137 -5.83 20.42 -2.82
CA ARG A 137 -4.81 19.54 -2.24
C ARG A 137 -5.28 18.86 -0.95
N ILE A 138 -5.99 19.60 -0.09
CA ILE A 138 -6.59 19.03 1.13
C ILE A 138 -7.57 17.92 0.77
N PHE A 139 -8.45 18.18 -0.20
CA PHE A 139 -9.40 17.18 -0.71
C PHE A 139 -8.68 15.93 -1.24
N LEU A 140 -7.64 16.09 -2.04
CA LEU A 140 -6.89 14.96 -2.61
C LEU A 140 -6.18 14.14 -1.52
N PHE A 141 -5.63 14.77 -0.48
CA PHE A 141 -5.06 14.06 0.66
C PHE A 141 -6.14 13.31 1.45
N ASP A 142 -7.28 13.95 1.72
CA ASP A 142 -8.40 13.32 2.43
C ASP A 142 -8.92 12.10 1.65
N GLU A 143 -9.06 12.21 0.33
CA GLU A 143 -9.55 11.12 -0.50
C GLU A 143 -8.57 9.94 -0.58
N LEU A 144 -7.26 10.20 -0.63
CA LEU A 144 -6.24 9.16 -0.52
C LEU A 144 -6.33 8.43 0.83
N VAL A 145 -6.38 9.18 1.93
CA VAL A 145 -6.44 8.61 3.29
C VAL A 145 -7.72 7.81 3.50
N ARG A 146 -8.87 8.34 3.05
CA ARG A 146 -10.15 7.63 3.09
C ARG A 146 -10.11 6.32 2.33
N THR A 147 -9.59 6.33 1.10
CA THR A 147 -9.53 5.14 0.25
C THR A 147 -8.63 4.07 0.85
N VAL A 148 -7.47 4.43 1.41
CA VAL A 148 -6.61 3.47 2.12
C VAL A 148 -7.28 2.95 3.40
N ASN A 149 -8.00 3.80 4.14
CA ASN A 149 -8.77 3.36 5.31
C ASN A 149 -9.92 2.41 4.96
N GLU A 150 -10.55 2.57 3.80
CA GLU A 150 -11.58 1.64 3.30
C GLU A 150 -10.98 0.30 2.91
N LEU A 151 -9.82 0.30 2.22
CA LEU A 151 -9.05 -0.92 1.97
C LEU A 151 -8.63 -1.62 3.27
N PHE A 152 -8.20 -0.84 4.26
CA PHE A 152 -7.83 -1.37 5.58
C PHE A 152 -9.04 -1.92 6.34
N ARG A 153 -10.20 -1.25 6.26
CA ARG A 153 -11.45 -1.77 6.82
C ARG A 153 -11.83 -3.10 6.18
N MET A 154 -11.77 -3.20 4.85
CA MET A 154 -12.03 -4.45 4.13
C MET A 154 -11.12 -5.58 4.61
N PHE A 155 -9.82 -5.30 4.76
CA PHE A 155 -8.87 -6.25 5.33
C PHE A 155 -9.28 -6.67 6.74
N LEU A 156 -9.59 -5.72 7.63
CA LEU A 156 -9.95 -6.01 9.02
C LEU A 156 -11.20 -6.87 9.11
N GLU A 157 -12.24 -6.58 8.33
CA GLU A 157 -13.48 -7.36 8.27
C GLU A 157 -13.20 -8.83 7.92
N ILE A 158 -12.31 -9.07 6.96
CA ILE A 158 -11.89 -10.43 6.60
C ILE A 158 -11.02 -11.03 7.71
N ARG A 159 -10.06 -10.26 8.24
CA ARG A 159 -9.02 -10.70 9.19
C ARG A 159 -9.59 -11.14 10.54
N VAL A 160 -10.68 -10.51 10.99
CA VAL A 160 -11.38 -10.88 12.23
C VAL A 160 -12.62 -11.75 11.98
N GLY A 161 -13.01 -11.92 10.72
CA GLY A 161 -14.18 -12.70 10.33
C GLY A 161 -13.89 -14.18 10.14
N GLU A 162 -14.97 -14.94 9.89
CA GLU A 162 -14.89 -16.40 9.67
C GLU A 162 -14.15 -16.77 8.38
N ALA A 163 -14.16 -15.88 7.38
CA ALA A 163 -13.49 -16.06 6.10
C ALA A 163 -11.95 -16.01 6.19
N TRP A 164 -11.37 -15.59 7.33
CA TRP A 164 -9.92 -15.43 7.47
C TRP A 164 -9.14 -16.71 7.16
N ARG A 165 -9.67 -17.88 7.57
CA ARG A 165 -8.97 -19.15 7.37
C ARG A 165 -8.73 -19.44 5.90
N ASP A 166 -9.74 -19.20 5.07
CA ASP A 166 -9.68 -19.48 3.63
C ASP A 166 -8.87 -18.39 2.92
N GLU A 167 -9.03 -17.12 3.30
CA GLU A 167 -8.23 -16.03 2.75
C GLU A 167 -6.74 -16.22 3.06
N LEU A 168 -6.39 -16.62 4.29
CA LEU A 168 -5.01 -16.91 4.68
C LEU A 168 -4.41 -18.08 3.89
N ALA A 169 -5.21 -19.11 3.58
CA ALA A 169 -4.76 -20.20 2.73
C ALA A 169 -4.39 -19.68 1.32
N ARG A 170 -5.24 -18.83 0.73
CA ARG A 170 -4.96 -18.21 -0.57
C ARG A 170 -3.73 -17.30 -0.55
N VAL A 171 -3.56 -16.50 0.50
CA VAL A 171 -2.35 -15.67 0.67
C VAL A 171 -1.09 -16.55 0.71
N ARG A 172 -1.12 -17.67 1.43
CA ARG A 172 0.02 -18.61 1.50
C ARG A 172 0.28 -19.27 0.14
N ASP A 173 -0.76 -19.74 -0.52
CA ASP A 173 -0.65 -20.35 -1.84
C ASP A 173 -0.07 -19.35 -2.84
N TRP A 174 -0.52 -18.10 -2.80
CA TRP A 174 0.04 -17.01 -3.59
C TRP A 174 1.52 -16.77 -3.25
N ILE A 175 1.90 -16.67 -1.97
CA ILE A 175 3.31 -16.52 -1.59
C ILE A 175 4.14 -17.65 -2.20
N HIS A 176 3.68 -18.91 -2.08
CA HIS A 176 4.40 -20.11 -2.54
C HIS A 176 4.38 -20.35 -4.05
N ALA A 177 3.39 -19.82 -4.76
CA ALA A 177 3.26 -19.99 -6.20
C ALA A 177 4.53 -19.56 -6.97
N PRO A 178 4.86 -20.23 -8.08
CA PRO A 178 5.88 -19.75 -9.00
C PRO A 178 5.49 -18.36 -9.50
N SER A 179 6.40 -17.41 -9.46
CA SER A 179 6.20 -16.14 -10.16
C SER A 179 6.14 -16.43 -11.65
N HIS A 180 4.94 -16.40 -12.25
CA HIS A 180 4.84 -16.37 -13.70
C HIS A 180 5.51 -15.08 -14.17
N LEU A 181 6.57 -15.22 -14.95
CA LEU A 181 7.13 -14.13 -15.73
C LEU A 181 5.99 -13.59 -16.58
N ILE A 182 5.47 -12.41 -16.23
CA ILE A 182 4.80 -11.57 -17.23
C ILE A 182 5.95 -11.03 -18.09
N GLY A 183 6.39 -11.89 -19.01
CA GLY A 183 7.26 -11.54 -20.10
C GLY A 183 6.43 -10.85 -21.18
N GLU A 184 6.95 -9.71 -21.62
CA GLU A 184 6.91 -9.23 -23.00
C GLU A 184 5.53 -9.02 -23.63
N GLU A 185 5.07 -7.76 -23.63
CA GLU A 185 4.78 -7.02 -24.88
C GLU A 185 5.31 -5.58 -24.77
#